data_AF-A0A0Q0WBR5-F1
#
_entry.id   AF-A0A0Q0WBR5-F1
#
_cell.length_a   1.000
_cell.length_b   1.000
_cell.length_c   1.000
_cell.angle_alpha   90.00
_cell.angle_beta   90.00
_cell.angle_gamma   90.00
#
_symmetry.space_group_name_H-M   'P 1'
#
loop_
_entity.id
_entity.type
_entity.pdbx_description
1 polymer ?
#
loop_
_entity_poly.entity_id
_entity_poly.type
_entity_poly.pdbx_seq_one_letter_code
_entity_poly.pdbx_strand_id
1 'polypeptide(L)'
;MKIKRYVVLTIWIIFLSSCLKYVDEQTFDKGNIFPREDLAEFYEYWFVDPYEYMFYGEYVEFDPGKSITINKITYQNFLAGINGIVFYGGLMECMVNYLDIDVAYGFWDTDIIEIFTGLPLYRYEGEFGYYNPDIIIWGYTYMIPDPQDEIYGKTFQEIYDVLFARFFRLTTESYVYLNEQEIYEAEQENYYTEVISRDQYAIEYLNDRYNYLFSQYQVAGGYSPWTVGMSFGFWLRRGIDGTHDEFWTGLKKVMVLYDGQWLGNLEEQYPGFSF
;
A
#
# COMPACT_ATOMS: atom_id res chain seq x y z
N MET A 1 4.46 7.70 -29.67
CA MET A 1 5.05 8.15 -28.39
C MET A 1 4.93 6.98 -27.43
N LYS A 2 6.04 6.34 -27.03
CA LYS A 2 5.99 5.15 -26.14
C LYS A 2 6.07 5.63 -24.69
N ILE A 3 4.98 5.49 -23.95
CA ILE A 3 4.97 5.68 -22.49
C ILE A 3 5.51 4.38 -21.88
N LYS A 4 6.49 4.52 -20.98
CA LYS A 4 7.07 3.43 -20.18
C LYS A 4 6.29 3.28 -18.85
N ARG A 5 6.22 2.07 -18.28
CA ARG A 5 5.13 1.61 -17.37
C ARG A 5 5.66 0.61 -16.33
N TYR A 6 6.00 1.03 -15.11
CA TYR A 6 7.18 0.42 -14.49
C TYR A 6 7.30 0.42 -12.93
N VAL A 7 8.02 -0.59 -12.43
CA VAL A 7 7.75 -1.51 -11.29
C VAL A 7 8.66 -1.31 -10.07
N VAL A 8 8.15 -1.46 -8.80
CA VAL A 8 8.81 -1.29 -7.39
C VAL A 8 7.79 -2.41 -4.75
N LEU A 9 8.36 -3.37 -3.90
CA LEU A 9 7.96 -4.00 -2.61
C LEU A 9 6.47 -4.11 -2.31
N THR A 10 5.84 -5.18 -2.75
CA THR A 10 4.39 -5.40 -2.58
C THR A 10 3.99 -5.99 -1.23
N ILE A 11 4.52 -5.39 -0.17
CA ILE A 11 3.72 -5.10 1.01
C ILE A 11 2.80 -3.93 0.56
N TRP A 12 1.65 -4.16 -0.09
CA TRP A 12 0.68 -5.22 0.14
C TRP A 12 0.01 -5.69 -1.16
N ILE A 13 -0.17 -6.99 -1.35
CA ILE A 13 -0.67 -7.50 -2.64
C ILE A 13 -2.13 -7.10 -2.96
N ILE A 14 -2.99 -6.85 -1.98
CA ILE A 14 -4.35 -6.36 -2.25
C ILE A 14 -4.74 -5.21 -1.33
N PHE A 15 -4.41 -4.00 -1.76
CA PHE A 15 -4.61 -2.78 -0.97
C PHE A 15 -5.50 -1.72 -1.66
N LEU A 16 -5.78 -1.80 -2.98
CA LEU A 16 -6.69 -0.83 -3.66
C LEU A 16 -7.31 -1.20 -5.02
N SER A 17 -7.28 -2.46 -5.48
CA SER A 17 -7.57 -2.79 -6.88
C SER A 17 -8.78 -3.72 -7.11
N SER A 18 -10.00 -3.16 -7.06
CA SER A 18 -11.18 -3.69 -7.79
C SER A 18 -12.42 -2.77 -7.77
N CYS A 19 -12.28 -1.47 -8.11
CA CYS A 19 -13.46 -0.59 -8.32
C CYS A 19 -14.21 -0.88 -9.65
N LEU A 20 -14.40 -2.16 -10.01
CA LEU A 20 -14.93 -2.61 -11.31
C LEU A 20 -15.83 -3.85 -11.14
N LYS A 21 -16.86 -3.94 -12.00
CA LYS A 21 -17.84 -5.05 -12.12
C LYS A 21 -17.17 -6.36 -12.58
N TYR A 22 -17.74 -7.56 -12.45
CA TYR A 22 -19.14 -8.00 -12.27
C TYR A 22 -19.18 -9.30 -11.44
N VAL A 23 -20.35 -9.77 -11.00
CA VAL A 23 -20.49 -10.99 -10.16
C VAL A 23 -21.17 -12.13 -10.91
N ASP A 24 -20.64 -13.34 -10.77
CA ASP A 24 -21.41 -14.58 -10.67
C ASP A 24 -20.73 -15.49 -9.63
N GLU A 25 -21.49 -16.08 -8.70
CA GLU A 25 -20.93 -16.75 -7.52
C GLU A 25 -20.52 -18.20 -7.82
N GLN A 26 -19.22 -18.45 -8.00
CA GLN A 26 -18.66 -19.79 -7.89
C GLN A 26 -17.75 -19.91 -6.67
N THR A 27 -17.93 -20.99 -5.92
CA THR A 27 -17.21 -21.26 -4.67
C THR A 27 -15.77 -21.68 -4.95
N PHE A 28 -14.83 -20.73 -4.84
CA PHE A 28 -13.40 -21.03 -4.79
C PHE A 28 -13.06 -21.70 -3.45
N ASP A 29 -12.51 -22.92 -3.50
CA ASP A 29 -12.03 -23.64 -2.31
C ASP A 29 -10.58 -23.21 -2.03
N LYS A 30 -10.41 -22.36 -1.00
CA LYS A 30 -9.15 -21.96 -0.35
C LYS A 30 -8.02 -21.57 -1.32
N GLY A 31 -7.86 -20.25 -1.48
CA GLY A 31 -6.88 -19.62 -2.36
C GLY A 31 -5.45 -20.19 -2.34
N ASN A 32 -4.79 -20.04 -3.48
CA ASN A 32 -3.48 -20.59 -3.79
C ASN A 32 -2.46 -20.26 -2.68
N ILE A 33 -1.76 -21.27 -2.19
CA ILE A 33 -0.61 -21.06 -1.30
C ILE A 33 0.57 -20.65 -2.18
N PHE A 34 0.98 -19.38 -2.07
CA PHE A 34 2.20 -18.89 -2.71
C PHE A 34 3.42 -19.44 -1.94
N PRO A 35 4.40 -20.11 -2.60
CA PRO A 35 5.61 -20.61 -1.95
C PRO A 35 6.47 -19.47 -1.41
N ARG A 36 6.88 -19.52 -0.14
CA ARG A 36 7.68 -18.43 0.46
C ARG A 36 9.10 -18.40 -0.10
N GLU A 37 9.61 -19.56 -0.50
CA GLU A 37 10.89 -19.73 -1.18
C GLU A 37 11.01 -18.93 -2.50
N ASP A 38 9.91 -18.70 -3.21
CA ASP A 38 9.89 -17.97 -4.48
C ASP A 38 9.76 -16.44 -4.31
N LEU A 39 9.53 -15.96 -3.07
CA LEU A 39 9.08 -14.58 -2.81
C LEU A 39 10.12 -13.52 -3.19
N ALA A 40 11.41 -13.83 -3.04
CA ALA A 40 12.49 -12.95 -3.50
C ALA A 40 12.53 -12.85 -5.04
N GLU A 41 12.39 -13.99 -5.75
CA GLU A 41 12.37 -14.03 -7.21
C GLU A 41 11.13 -13.33 -7.80
N PHE A 42 9.97 -13.50 -7.17
CA PHE A 42 8.76 -12.72 -7.47
C PHE A 42 9.01 -11.20 -7.35
N TYR A 43 9.77 -10.77 -6.34
CA TYR A 43 10.17 -9.38 -6.18
C TYR A 43 11.34 -8.94 -7.07
N GLU A 44 12.07 -9.82 -7.78
CA GLU A 44 13.03 -9.37 -8.80
C GLU A 44 12.33 -8.73 -10.00
N TYR A 45 11.20 -9.32 -10.45
CA TYR A 45 10.29 -8.68 -11.40
C TYR A 45 9.88 -7.28 -10.94
N TRP A 46 9.87 -7.06 -9.61
CA TRP A 46 9.55 -5.79 -9.03
C TRP A 46 10.56 -4.67 -9.29
N PHE A 47 11.78 -4.91 -9.79
CA PHE A 47 12.74 -3.84 -10.08
C PHE A 47 13.27 -3.87 -11.52
N VAL A 48 12.56 -4.50 -12.45
CA VAL A 48 13.02 -4.69 -13.84
C VAL A 48 13.25 -3.36 -14.58
N ASP A 49 12.31 -2.43 -14.47
CA ASP A 49 12.33 -1.04 -14.99
C ASP A 49 11.22 -0.33 -14.16
N PRO A 50 11.52 0.69 -13.30
CA PRO A 50 10.61 1.61 -12.53
C PRO A 50 9.96 2.86 -13.17
N TYR A 51 8.77 3.24 -12.68
CA TYR A 51 8.17 4.59 -12.86
C TYR A 51 8.88 5.58 -11.91
N GLU A 52 9.99 6.15 -12.39
CA GLU A 52 10.92 7.02 -11.63
C GLU A 52 10.22 8.11 -10.77
N TYR A 53 9.14 8.74 -11.27
CA TYR A 53 8.43 9.83 -10.59
C TYR A 53 7.77 9.44 -9.26
N MET A 54 7.67 8.14 -8.94
CA MET A 54 7.16 7.64 -7.67
C MET A 54 8.22 7.62 -6.56
N PHE A 55 9.51 7.71 -6.91
CA PHE A 55 10.69 7.64 -6.02
C PHE A 55 11.50 8.94 -6.08
N TYR A 56 11.13 9.83 -6.99
CA TYR A 56 11.72 11.14 -7.15
C TYR A 56 10.64 12.15 -7.52
N GLY A 57 10.42 13.14 -6.65
CA GLY A 57 9.65 14.33 -7.00
C GLY A 57 10.59 15.37 -7.60
N GLU A 58 10.18 16.06 -8.68
CA GLU A 58 10.96 17.16 -9.30
C GLU A 58 11.34 18.30 -8.33
N TYR A 59 10.74 18.31 -7.13
CA TYR A 59 10.88 19.31 -6.06
C TYR A 59 11.44 18.73 -4.76
N VAL A 60 11.85 17.45 -4.73
CA VAL A 60 12.55 16.83 -3.60
C VAL A 60 14.05 16.84 -3.89
N GLU A 61 14.83 17.45 -3.00
CA GLU A 61 16.28 17.50 -3.17
C GLU A 61 16.88 16.09 -3.03
N PHE A 62 17.74 15.71 -4.00
CA PHE A 62 18.35 14.39 -4.04
C PHE A 62 19.32 14.20 -2.86
N ASP A 63 18.86 13.55 -1.79
CA ASP A 63 19.71 13.09 -0.69
C ASP A 63 20.42 11.75 -1.03
N PRO A 64 21.72 11.73 -1.35
CA PRO A 64 22.45 10.50 -1.64
C PRO A 64 22.52 9.56 -0.43
N GLY A 65 22.42 10.08 0.80
CA GLY A 65 22.38 9.29 2.03
C GLY A 65 21.04 8.59 2.28
N LYS A 66 20.01 8.90 1.47
CA LYS A 66 18.72 8.21 1.42
C LYS A 66 18.44 7.70 0.01
N SER A 67 19.44 7.05 -0.59
CA SER A 67 19.32 6.43 -1.90
C SER A 67 19.87 5.01 -1.93
N ILE A 68 19.28 4.17 -2.77
CA ILE A 68 19.64 2.76 -2.96
C ILE A 68 19.66 2.45 -4.46
N THR A 69 20.55 1.56 -4.91
CA THR A 69 20.63 1.14 -6.32
C THR A 69 20.24 -0.33 -6.43
N ILE A 70 19.23 -0.62 -7.25
CA ILE A 70 18.64 -1.96 -7.43
C ILE A 70 18.40 -2.14 -8.94
N ASN A 71 18.87 -3.26 -9.50
CA ASN A 71 18.93 -3.48 -10.96
C ASN A 71 19.45 -2.26 -11.76
N LYS A 72 20.53 -1.62 -11.28
CA LYS A 72 21.21 -0.46 -11.91
C LYS A 72 20.43 0.86 -11.91
N ILE A 73 19.20 0.89 -11.39
CA ILE A 73 18.39 2.10 -11.22
C ILE A 73 18.57 2.59 -9.77
N THR A 74 18.61 3.90 -9.56
CA THR A 74 18.79 4.51 -8.23
C THR A 74 17.50 5.16 -7.78
N TYR A 75 17.12 4.87 -6.54
CA TYR A 75 15.84 5.19 -5.93
C TYR A 75 16.04 6.05 -4.68
N GLN A 76 14.98 6.73 -4.25
CA GLN A 76 14.84 7.34 -2.93
C GLN A 76 13.42 7.03 -2.39
N ASN A 77 13.07 7.53 -1.21
CA ASN A 77 11.74 7.40 -0.58
C ASN A 77 10.58 7.24 -1.58
N PHE A 78 9.77 6.20 -1.41
CA PHE A 78 8.48 6.06 -2.08
C PHE A 78 7.58 7.23 -1.70
N LEU A 79 7.27 8.05 -2.69
CA LEU A 79 6.43 9.22 -2.53
C LEU A 79 4.98 8.93 -2.90
N ALA A 80 4.71 8.06 -3.88
CA ALA A 80 3.36 7.89 -4.42
C ALA A 80 2.38 7.24 -3.43
N GLY A 81 1.08 7.46 -3.63
CA GLY A 81 0.04 6.74 -2.91
C GLY A 81 -0.06 5.26 -3.31
N ILE A 82 -0.95 4.52 -2.64
CA ILE A 82 -1.13 3.05 -2.79
C ILE A 82 -1.32 2.60 -4.26
N ASN A 83 -2.08 3.35 -5.06
CA ASN A 83 -2.24 3.05 -6.50
C ASN A 83 -0.88 2.95 -7.21
N GLY A 84 0.11 3.72 -6.74
CA GLY A 84 1.51 3.68 -7.15
C GLY A 84 2.19 2.33 -6.88
N ILE A 85 1.85 1.63 -5.80
CA ILE A 85 2.36 0.27 -5.53
C ILE A 85 1.73 -0.73 -6.52
N VAL A 86 0.40 -0.69 -6.67
CA VAL A 86 -0.35 -1.73 -7.37
C VAL A 86 -0.27 -1.61 -8.90
N PHE A 87 -0.70 -0.48 -9.46
CA PHE A 87 -0.89 -0.33 -10.92
C PHE A 87 0.36 0.20 -11.60
N TYR A 88 1.02 1.18 -10.98
CA TYR A 88 2.21 1.79 -11.56
C TYR A 88 3.42 0.90 -11.26
N GLY A 89 3.59 0.50 -10.01
CA GLY A 89 4.58 -0.44 -9.53
C GLY A 89 4.41 -1.87 -10.04
N GLY A 90 3.80 -2.14 -11.20
CA GLY A 90 3.82 -3.42 -11.94
C GLY A 90 3.79 -4.72 -11.14
N LEU A 91 3.04 -4.76 -10.03
CA LEU A 91 2.72 -5.98 -9.30
C LEU A 91 2.10 -7.02 -10.25
N MET A 92 1.28 -6.53 -11.17
CA MET A 92 0.57 -7.28 -12.19
C MET A 92 1.56 -7.99 -13.13
N GLU A 93 2.62 -7.29 -13.54
CA GLU A 93 3.74 -7.87 -14.28
C GLU A 93 4.43 -8.99 -13.48
N CYS A 94 4.61 -8.83 -12.16
CA CYS A 94 5.19 -9.88 -11.31
C CYS A 94 4.31 -11.14 -11.28
N MET A 95 2.99 -10.97 -11.09
CA MET A 95 2.01 -12.07 -11.11
C MET A 95 1.95 -12.78 -12.47
N VAL A 96 1.90 -12.02 -13.57
CA VAL A 96 1.83 -12.58 -14.93
C VAL A 96 3.07 -13.40 -15.28
N ASN A 97 4.27 -12.92 -14.92
CA ASN A 97 5.50 -13.69 -15.13
C ASN A 97 5.55 -14.94 -14.23
N TYR A 98 5.19 -14.82 -12.94
CA TYR A 98 5.21 -15.95 -12.01
C TYR A 98 4.24 -17.07 -12.42
N LEU A 99 3.07 -16.73 -12.94
CA LEU A 99 2.04 -17.70 -13.35
C LEU A 99 2.27 -18.28 -14.76
N ASP A 100 3.26 -17.78 -15.53
CA ASP A 100 3.51 -18.12 -16.95
C ASP A 100 2.27 -17.94 -17.85
N ILE A 101 1.54 -16.83 -17.67
CA ILE A 101 0.25 -16.56 -18.34
C ILE A 101 0.42 -15.57 -19.51
N ASP A 102 0.24 -16.05 -20.75
CA ASP A 102 0.13 -15.20 -21.95
C ASP A 102 -1.27 -14.55 -22.06
N VAL A 103 -1.57 -13.58 -21.18
CA VAL A 103 -2.81 -12.78 -21.20
C VAL A 103 -2.47 -11.29 -21.32
N ALA A 104 -3.10 -10.65 -22.31
CA ALA A 104 -3.03 -9.20 -22.49
C ALA A 104 -4.00 -8.48 -21.55
N TYR A 105 -3.59 -8.29 -20.29
CA TYR A 105 -4.37 -7.58 -19.27
C TYR A 105 -4.37 -6.05 -19.46
N GLY A 106 -5.42 -5.40 -18.99
CA GLY A 106 -5.53 -3.93 -18.95
C GLY A 106 -4.74 -3.29 -17.79
N PHE A 107 -4.44 -1.99 -17.87
CA PHE A 107 -3.76 -1.28 -16.76
C PHE A 107 -4.59 -1.21 -15.46
N TRP A 108 -5.91 -1.33 -15.59
CA TRP A 108 -6.88 -1.36 -14.49
C TRP A 108 -7.54 -2.75 -14.35
N ASP A 109 -6.98 -3.76 -15.01
CA ASP A 109 -7.47 -5.13 -14.98
C ASP A 109 -6.94 -5.81 -13.74
N THR A 110 -7.84 -6.34 -12.92
CA THR A 110 -7.55 -6.87 -11.59
C THR A 110 -7.75 -8.38 -11.52
N ASP A 111 -8.16 -9.01 -12.64
CA ASP A 111 -8.51 -10.43 -12.72
C ASP A 111 -7.29 -11.31 -12.40
N ILE A 112 -6.08 -10.85 -12.75
CA ILE A 112 -4.83 -11.54 -12.42
C ILE A 112 -4.60 -11.71 -10.91
N ILE A 113 -5.13 -10.81 -10.06
CA ILE A 113 -5.02 -10.94 -8.60
C ILE A 113 -5.92 -12.06 -8.10
N GLU A 114 -7.12 -12.23 -8.67
CA GLU A 114 -7.98 -13.39 -8.35
C GLU A 114 -7.34 -14.70 -8.81
N ILE A 115 -6.74 -14.71 -10.01
CA ILE A 115 -6.04 -15.89 -10.55
C ILE A 115 -4.81 -16.24 -9.69
N PHE A 116 -4.03 -15.24 -9.27
CA PHE A 116 -2.84 -15.41 -8.44
C PHE A 116 -3.17 -15.87 -7.02
N THR A 117 -4.09 -15.19 -6.34
CA THR A 117 -4.48 -15.50 -4.95
C THR A 117 -5.42 -16.70 -4.84
N GLY A 118 -6.14 -17.06 -5.91
CA GLY A 118 -7.22 -18.05 -5.87
C GLY A 118 -8.45 -17.59 -5.05
N LEU A 119 -8.62 -16.29 -4.84
CA LEU A 119 -9.68 -15.69 -4.03
C LEU A 119 -10.45 -14.62 -4.84
N PRO A 120 -11.77 -14.46 -4.65
CA PRO A 120 -12.56 -13.48 -5.39
C PRO A 120 -12.34 -12.05 -4.88
N LEU A 121 -12.21 -11.08 -5.78
CA LEU A 121 -12.29 -9.66 -5.44
C LEU A 121 -13.75 -9.23 -5.35
N TYR A 122 -14.08 -8.35 -4.41
CA TYR A 122 -15.44 -7.84 -4.26
C TYR A 122 -15.71 -6.73 -5.28
N ARG A 123 -16.31 -7.14 -6.40
CA ARG A 123 -16.58 -6.34 -7.60
C ARG A 123 -17.81 -5.41 -7.47
N TYR A 124 -17.78 -4.60 -6.41
CA TYR A 124 -18.61 -3.43 -6.10
C TYR A 124 -20.07 -3.66 -5.62
N GLU A 125 -20.27 -3.50 -4.31
CA GLU A 125 -21.47 -2.88 -3.72
C GLU A 125 -21.03 -1.65 -2.89
N GLY A 126 -21.96 -0.72 -2.60
CA GLY A 126 -21.69 0.48 -1.77
C GLY A 126 -20.82 1.56 -2.44
N GLU A 127 -20.89 2.80 -1.94
CA GLU A 127 -20.35 3.98 -2.66
C GLU A 127 -18.82 4.03 -2.74
N PHE A 128 -18.09 3.51 -1.74
CA PHE A 128 -16.63 3.37 -1.77
C PHE A 128 -16.12 2.00 -2.29
N GLY A 129 -17.02 1.03 -2.51
CA GLY A 129 -16.68 -0.38 -2.71
C GLY A 129 -16.24 -1.08 -1.41
N TYR A 130 -16.37 -2.40 -1.38
CA TYR A 130 -15.90 -3.26 -0.28
C TYR A 130 -14.65 -4.06 -0.68
N TYR A 131 -13.85 -4.44 0.31
CA TYR A 131 -12.67 -5.29 0.13
C TYR A 131 -12.99 -6.70 0.64
N ASN A 132 -12.39 -7.73 0.04
CA ASN A 132 -12.46 -9.08 0.58
C ASN A 132 -11.43 -9.22 1.72
N PRO A 133 -11.83 -9.47 2.98
CA PRO A 133 -10.91 -9.61 4.09
C PRO A 133 -9.99 -10.83 3.98
N ASP A 134 -10.49 -11.99 3.49
CA ASP A 134 -9.67 -13.20 3.26
C ASP A 134 -8.45 -12.91 2.38
N ILE A 135 -8.64 -11.98 1.44
CA ILE A 135 -7.65 -11.51 0.49
C ILE A 135 -6.58 -10.65 1.20
N ILE A 136 -6.96 -9.76 2.11
CA ILE A 136 -6.02 -8.97 2.92
C ILE A 136 -5.21 -9.89 3.84
N ILE A 137 -5.89 -10.87 4.45
CA ILE A 137 -5.33 -11.91 5.31
C ILE A 137 -4.32 -12.77 4.53
N TRP A 138 -4.63 -13.15 3.30
CA TRP A 138 -3.70 -13.84 2.39
C TRP A 138 -2.45 -12.98 2.14
N GLY A 139 -2.63 -11.70 1.81
CA GLY A 139 -1.54 -10.76 1.52
C GLY A 139 -0.52 -10.65 2.66
N TYR A 140 -0.99 -10.46 3.90
CA TYR A 140 -0.11 -10.35 5.08
C TYR A 140 0.45 -11.70 5.59
N THR A 141 0.08 -12.81 4.94
CA THR A 141 0.46 -14.17 5.34
C THR A 141 1.53 -14.74 4.43
N TYR A 142 1.45 -14.47 3.13
CA TYR A 142 2.37 -15.04 2.13
C TYR A 142 3.36 -14.04 1.54
N MET A 143 3.08 -12.73 1.57
CA MET A 143 3.78 -11.75 0.72
C MET A 143 4.62 -10.72 1.47
N ILE A 144 4.88 -10.95 2.76
CA ILE A 144 5.88 -10.19 3.52
C ILE A 144 7.21 -10.95 3.43
N PRO A 145 8.23 -10.43 2.72
CA PRO A 145 9.53 -11.11 2.59
C PRO A 145 10.29 -11.11 3.92
N ASP A 146 11.29 -11.99 4.07
CA ASP A 146 12.19 -11.87 5.22
C ASP A 146 13.06 -10.62 5.08
N PRO A 147 13.29 -9.82 6.13
CA PRO A 147 14.21 -8.68 6.06
C PRO A 147 15.64 -9.06 5.66
N GLN A 148 16.01 -10.35 5.77
CA GLN A 148 17.31 -10.89 5.39
C GLN A 148 17.33 -11.57 4.00
N ASP A 149 16.18 -11.73 3.33
CA ASP A 149 16.18 -12.17 1.93
C ASP A 149 16.82 -11.06 1.06
N GLU A 150 17.49 -11.44 -0.03
CA GLU A 150 18.20 -10.51 -0.92
C GLU A 150 17.69 -10.57 -2.36
N ILE A 151 17.68 -9.41 -3.02
CA ILE A 151 17.44 -9.25 -4.46
C ILE A 151 18.42 -8.23 -5.05
N TYR A 152 19.02 -8.53 -6.20
CA TYR A 152 20.10 -7.73 -6.80
C TYR A 152 21.28 -7.36 -5.85
N GLY A 153 21.50 -8.14 -4.78
CA GLY A 153 22.51 -7.85 -3.74
C GLY A 153 22.08 -6.77 -2.74
N LYS A 154 20.76 -6.65 -2.48
CA LYS A 154 20.15 -5.79 -1.46
C LYS A 154 19.13 -6.54 -0.62
N THR A 155 19.27 -6.40 0.69
CA THR A 155 18.36 -7.00 1.67
C THR A 155 17.02 -6.27 1.69
N PHE A 156 15.90 -6.97 1.93
CA PHE A 156 14.61 -6.28 2.04
C PHE A 156 14.59 -5.24 3.17
N GLN A 157 15.42 -5.38 4.23
CA GLN A 157 15.59 -4.33 5.24
C GLN A 157 16.15 -3.03 4.65
N GLU A 158 17.28 -3.08 3.92
CA GLU A 158 17.85 -1.88 3.27
C GLU A 158 16.85 -1.20 2.35
N ILE A 159 16.04 -1.98 1.64
CA ILE A 159 15.09 -1.46 0.67
C ILE A 159 13.85 -0.89 1.40
N TYR A 160 13.39 -1.50 2.49
CA TYR A 160 12.39 -0.91 3.38
C TYR A 160 12.86 0.43 3.95
N ASP A 161 14.07 0.48 4.52
CA ASP A 161 14.62 1.65 5.21
C ASP A 161 14.73 2.87 4.29
N VAL A 162 15.14 2.67 3.04
CA VAL A 162 15.39 3.75 2.07
C VAL A 162 14.13 4.14 1.29
N LEU A 163 13.23 3.19 0.99
CA LEU A 163 12.07 3.43 0.13
C LEU A 163 10.76 3.53 0.93
N PHE A 164 10.50 2.59 1.83
CA PHE A 164 9.14 2.35 2.33
C PHE A 164 8.87 2.85 3.75
N ALA A 165 9.90 3.04 4.58
CA ALA A 165 9.75 3.49 5.96
C ALA A 165 8.88 4.76 6.09
N ARG A 166 9.01 5.74 5.18
CA ARG A 166 8.12 6.92 5.15
C ARG A 166 6.64 6.53 5.00
N PHE A 167 6.33 5.67 4.03
CA PHE A 167 4.96 5.28 3.70
C PHE A 167 4.31 4.53 4.86
N PHE A 168 5.01 3.53 5.43
CA PHE A 168 4.46 2.73 6.51
C PHE A 168 4.37 3.49 7.85
N ARG A 169 5.39 4.29 8.20
CA ARG A 169 5.34 5.15 9.40
C ARG A 169 4.19 6.15 9.35
N LEU A 170 4.02 6.87 8.24
CA LEU A 170 2.88 7.79 8.04
C LEU A 170 1.52 7.07 8.09
N THR A 171 1.44 5.83 7.60
CA THR A 171 0.19 5.04 7.61
C THR A 171 -0.09 4.45 9.00
N THR A 172 0.95 4.20 9.81
CA THR A 172 0.82 3.75 11.20
C THR A 172 0.44 4.92 12.12
N GLU A 173 1.14 6.05 12.03
CA GLU A 173 0.96 7.21 12.92
C GLU A 173 -0.45 7.84 12.75
N SER A 174 -1.05 7.76 11.56
CA SER A 174 -2.44 8.19 11.33
C SER A 174 -3.48 7.25 11.97
N TYR A 175 -3.25 5.93 11.97
CA TYR A 175 -4.13 4.97 12.65
C TYR A 175 -4.10 5.18 14.16
N VAL A 176 -2.89 5.24 14.72
CA VAL A 176 -2.65 5.45 16.15
C VAL A 176 -3.30 6.76 16.60
N TYR A 177 -3.17 7.84 15.81
CA TYR A 177 -3.83 9.12 16.11
C TYR A 177 -5.37 9.03 16.13
N LEU A 178 -6.00 8.38 15.15
CA LEU A 178 -7.48 8.25 15.13
C LEU A 178 -8.01 7.47 16.35
N ASN A 179 -7.25 6.47 16.82
CA ASN A 179 -7.63 5.62 17.95
C ASN A 179 -7.30 6.26 19.31
N GLU A 180 -6.08 6.77 19.51
CA GLU A 180 -5.63 7.39 20.77
C GLU A 180 -6.43 8.66 21.11
N GLN A 181 -6.98 9.36 20.11
CA GLN A 181 -7.87 10.51 20.35
C GLN A 181 -9.33 10.11 20.58
N GLU A 182 -9.67 8.81 20.55
CA GLU A 182 -11.04 8.27 20.62
C GLU A 182 -11.98 8.83 19.54
N ILE A 183 -11.45 9.27 18.39
CA ILE A 183 -12.22 9.96 17.33
C ILE A 183 -12.58 9.10 16.12
N TYR A 184 -11.99 7.90 15.95
CA TYR A 184 -12.09 7.10 14.72
C TYR A 184 -13.53 6.99 14.15
N GLU A 185 -14.49 6.55 14.97
CA GLU A 185 -15.89 6.37 14.54
C GLU A 185 -16.55 7.71 14.13
N ALA A 186 -16.30 8.78 14.89
CA ALA A 186 -16.85 10.10 14.60
C ALA A 186 -16.24 10.71 13.33
N GLU A 187 -14.94 10.50 13.10
CA GLU A 187 -14.27 10.94 11.87
C GLU A 187 -14.70 10.13 10.65
N GLN A 188 -15.04 8.86 10.84
CA GLN A 188 -15.64 8.02 9.81
C GLN A 188 -17.03 8.52 9.40
N GLU A 189 -17.91 8.83 10.36
CA GLU A 189 -19.23 9.42 10.10
C GLU A 189 -19.12 10.81 9.46
N ASN A 190 -18.20 11.67 9.95
CA ASN A 190 -17.90 12.97 9.37
C ASN A 190 -17.43 12.84 7.91
N TYR A 191 -16.48 11.94 7.63
CA TYR A 191 -15.95 11.70 6.30
C TYR A 191 -17.02 11.22 5.32
N TYR A 192 -17.83 10.24 5.73
CA TYR A 192 -18.97 9.76 4.93
C TYR A 192 -19.98 10.89 4.66
N THR A 193 -20.31 11.69 5.68
CA THR A 193 -21.29 12.77 5.57
C THR A 193 -20.85 13.87 4.60
N GLU A 194 -19.61 14.34 4.69
CA GLU A 194 -19.13 15.42 3.82
C GLU A 194 -18.78 14.91 2.41
N VAL A 195 -18.08 13.78 2.29
CA VAL A 195 -17.57 13.30 0.99
C VAL A 195 -18.62 12.59 0.15
N ILE A 196 -19.48 11.76 0.76
CA ILE A 196 -20.54 11.04 0.04
C ILE A 196 -21.84 11.85 0.08
N SER A 197 -22.37 12.14 1.27
CA SER A 197 -23.71 12.71 1.40
C SER A 197 -23.82 14.18 0.98
N ARG A 198 -22.69 14.87 0.69
CA ARG A 198 -22.64 16.24 0.17
C ARG A 198 -21.76 16.42 -1.07
N ASP A 199 -21.23 15.33 -1.65
CA ASP A 199 -20.37 15.35 -2.85
C ASP A 199 -19.12 16.26 -2.71
N GLN A 200 -18.56 16.40 -1.49
CA GLN A 200 -17.32 17.15 -1.31
C GLN A 200 -16.14 16.35 -1.87
N TYR A 201 -15.25 17.01 -2.61
CA TYR A 201 -14.08 16.36 -3.19
C TYR A 201 -13.16 15.80 -2.09
N ALA A 202 -13.07 14.47 -2.02
CA ALA A 202 -12.55 13.72 -0.87
C ALA A 202 -11.18 14.20 -0.36
N ILE A 203 -10.28 14.54 -1.27
CA ILE A 203 -8.91 14.94 -0.94
C ILE A 203 -8.82 16.38 -0.42
N GLU A 204 -9.76 17.27 -0.76
CA GLU A 204 -9.83 18.62 -0.19
C GLU A 204 -10.23 18.54 1.29
N TYR A 205 -11.32 17.82 1.62
CA TYR A 205 -11.72 17.55 3.00
C TYR A 205 -10.56 17.02 3.85
N LEU A 206 -9.87 15.99 3.35
CA LEU A 206 -8.76 15.34 4.05
C LEU A 206 -7.53 16.24 4.20
N ASN A 207 -7.24 17.05 3.18
CA ASN A 207 -6.12 17.99 3.22
C ASN A 207 -6.37 19.12 4.24
N ASP A 208 -7.53 19.75 4.18
CA ASP A 208 -7.92 20.84 5.10
C ASP A 208 -7.97 20.36 6.56
N ARG A 209 -8.43 19.12 6.78
CA ARG A 209 -8.59 18.54 8.11
C ARG A 209 -7.30 18.00 8.73
N TYR A 210 -6.35 17.51 7.93
CA TYR A 210 -5.21 16.76 8.47
C TYR A 210 -3.81 17.20 7.99
N ASN A 211 -3.63 18.00 6.93
CA ASN A 211 -2.27 18.31 6.43
C ASN A 211 -1.45 19.25 7.34
N TYR A 212 -2.02 19.81 8.41
CA TYR A 212 -1.23 20.48 9.44
C TYR A 212 -0.60 19.50 10.46
N LEU A 213 -1.05 18.23 10.48
CA LEU A 213 -0.45 17.15 11.26
C LEU A 213 0.80 16.59 10.56
N PHE A 214 1.62 15.90 11.36
CA PHE A 214 2.80 15.14 10.94
C PHE A 214 3.70 15.85 9.91
N SER A 215 4.16 17.06 10.25
CA SER A 215 5.01 17.87 9.38
C SER A 215 6.29 17.15 8.93
N GLN A 216 6.76 16.15 9.67
CA GLN A 216 7.89 15.29 9.31
C GLN A 216 7.67 14.43 8.04
N TYR A 217 6.42 14.19 7.62
CA TYR A 217 6.12 13.42 6.40
C TYR A 217 5.68 14.29 5.22
N GLN A 218 5.62 15.61 5.36
CA GLN A 218 5.18 16.50 4.28
C GLN A 218 6.18 16.48 3.11
N VAL A 219 5.66 16.36 1.89
CA VAL A 219 6.45 16.25 0.66
C VAL A 219 6.20 17.48 -0.21
N ALA A 220 7.26 18.15 -0.64
CA ALA A 220 7.17 19.21 -1.63
C ALA A 220 6.97 18.59 -3.02
N GLY A 221 5.78 18.79 -3.60
CA GLY A 221 5.46 18.38 -4.98
C GLY A 221 5.39 16.86 -5.18
N GLY A 222 5.71 16.42 -6.41
CA GLY A 222 5.42 15.06 -6.89
C GLY A 222 4.04 14.97 -7.56
N TYR A 223 3.83 13.95 -8.41
CA TYR A 223 2.62 13.85 -9.23
C TYR A 223 1.37 13.41 -8.45
N SER A 224 1.55 12.54 -7.44
CA SER A 224 0.49 12.12 -6.52
C SER A 224 1.10 11.60 -5.21
N PRO A 225 1.68 12.48 -4.37
CA PRO A 225 2.34 12.06 -3.14
C PRO A 225 1.32 11.51 -2.13
N TRP A 226 1.72 10.50 -1.35
CA TRP A 226 0.99 9.98 -0.20
C TRP A 226 0.99 11.04 0.91
N THR A 227 0.02 11.95 0.89
CA THR A 227 -0.10 13.03 1.87
C THR A 227 -0.61 12.52 3.22
N VAL A 228 -0.49 13.37 4.24
CA VAL A 228 -1.09 13.11 5.56
C VAL A 228 -2.61 12.93 5.42
N GLY A 229 -3.29 13.81 4.67
CA GLY A 229 -4.70 13.66 4.34
C GLY A 229 -5.05 12.31 3.66
N MET A 230 -4.25 11.84 2.70
CA MET A 230 -4.47 10.52 2.09
C MET A 230 -4.32 9.37 3.09
N SER A 231 -3.34 9.45 3.99
CA SER A 231 -3.10 8.46 5.04
C SER A 231 -4.28 8.32 6.01
N PHE A 232 -4.87 9.45 6.46
CA PHE A 232 -6.12 9.41 7.23
C PHE A 232 -7.30 8.89 6.38
N GLY A 233 -7.43 9.37 5.14
CA GLY A 233 -8.50 8.97 4.22
C GLY A 233 -8.49 7.49 3.82
N PHE A 234 -7.35 6.82 3.93
CA PHE A 234 -7.29 5.36 3.85
C PHE A 234 -8.08 4.73 4.99
N TRP A 235 -7.71 5.02 6.25
CA TRP A 235 -8.36 4.42 7.42
C TRP A 235 -9.84 4.72 7.50
N LEU A 236 -10.25 5.96 7.26
CA LEU A 236 -11.68 6.33 7.29
C LEU A 236 -12.51 5.56 6.25
N ARG A 237 -11.90 5.12 5.12
CA ARG A 237 -12.54 4.20 4.18
C ARG A 237 -12.54 2.75 4.68
N ARG A 238 -11.45 2.28 5.30
CA ARG A 238 -11.36 0.94 5.91
C ARG A 238 -12.32 0.74 7.09
N GLY A 239 -12.69 1.81 7.77
CA GLY A 239 -13.81 1.82 8.72
C GLY A 239 -15.16 1.59 8.04
N ILE A 240 -15.40 2.22 6.88
CA ILE A 240 -16.68 2.13 6.13
C ILE A 240 -16.84 0.78 5.44
N ASP A 241 -15.77 0.24 4.84
CA ASP A 241 -15.78 -1.09 4.23
C ASP A 241 -15.56 -2.25 5.23
N GLY A 242 -15.29 -1.93 6.49
CA GLY A 242 -15.19 -2.89 7.60
C GLY A 242 -13.88 -3.66 7.69
N THR A 243 -12.88 -3.39 6.83
CA THR A 243 -11.63 -4.18 6.75
C THR A 243 -10.42 -3.56 7.47
N HIS A 244 -10.65 -2.58 8.37
CA HIS A 244 -9.58 -1.88 9.07
C HIS A 244 -8.78 -2.78 10.02
N ASP A 245 -9.38 -3.80 10.63
CA ASP A 245 -8.69 -4.74 11.53
C ASP A 245 -7.70 -5.63 10.78
N GLU A 246 -8.05 -6.14 9.58
CA GLU A 246 -7.13 -6.90 8.74
C GLU A 246 -5.97 -6.03 8.24
N PHE A 247 -6.26 -4.80 7.83
CA PHE A 247 -5.24 -3.86 7.39
C PHE A 247 -4.37 -3.33 8.54
N TRP A 248 -4.90 -3.22 9.75
CA TRP A 248 -4.09 -2.94 10.94
C TRP A 248 -3.21 -4.14 11.31
N THR A 249 -3.77 -5.35 11.29
CA THR A 249 -3.05 -6.60 11.60
C THR A 249 -1.83 -6.80 10.71
N GLY A 250 -1.99 -6.63 9.39
CA GLY A 250 -0.86 -6.74 8.47
C GLY A 250 0.11 -5.55 8.57
N LEU A 251 -0.36 -4.33 8.87
CA LEU A 251 0.53 -3.19 9.05
C LEU A 251 1.42 -3.40 10.28
N LYS A 252 0.83 -3.80 11.41
CA LYS A 252 1.59 -4.12 12.63
C LYS A 252 2.61 -5.22 12.37
N LYS A 253 2.28 -6.29 11.63
CA LYS A 253 3.25 -7.33 11.24
C LYS A 253 4.47 -6.74 10.54
N VAL A 254 4.27 -5.85 9.56
CA VAL A 254 5.33 -5.17 8.81
C VAL A 254 6.17 -4.29 9.74
N MET A 255 5.52 -3.46 10.56
CA MET A 255 6.20 -2.55 11.47
C MET A 255 7.00 -3.29 12.55
N VAL A 256 6.48 -4.38 13.11
CA VAL A 256 7.22 -5.22 14.07
C VAL A 256 8.43 -5.88 13.42
N LEU A 257 8.31 -6.32 12.16
CA LEU A 257 9.34 -7.06 11.44
C LEU A 257 10.48 -6.18 10.91
N TYR A 258 10.16 -5.01 10.35
CA TYR A 258 11.11 -4.10 9.69
C TYR A 258 11.48 -2.87 10.51
N ASP A 259 10.67 -2.47 11.50
CA ASP A 259 10.73 -1.13 12.07
C ASP A 259 10.39 -1.10 13.58
N GLY A 260 10.56 -2.23 14.26
CA GLY A 260 10.04 -2.46 15.62
C GLY A 260 10.59 -1.47 16.67
N GLN A 261 11.78 -0.90 16.44
CA GLN A 261 12.31 0.18 17.29
C GLN A 261 11.53 1.49 17.11
N TRP A 262 11.16 1.87 15.89
CA TRP A 262 10.32 3.05 15.68
C TRP A 262 8.91 2.81 16.23
N LEU A 263 8.38 1.59 16.09
CA LEU A 263 7.08 1.22 16.64
C LEU A 263 7.05 1.33 18.16
N GLY A 264 8.08 0.84 18.87
CA GLY A 264 8.20 1.00 20.32
C GLY A 264 8.38 2.46 20.77
N ASN A 265 9.06 3.30 19.97
CA ASN A 265 9.11 4.75 20.25
C ASN A 265 7.73 5.41 20.06
N LEU A 266 6.89 4.88 19.16
CA LEU A 266 5.51 5.35 18.94
C LEU A 266 4.57 4.93 20.08
N GLU A 267 4.75 3.72 20.63
CA GLU A 267 4.10 3.25 21.87
C GLU A 267 4.41 4.19 23.05
N GLU A 268 5.66 4.62 23.22
CA GLU A 268 6.05 5.58 24.26
C GLU A 268 5.43 6.98 24.05
N GLN A 269 5.11 7.36 22.81
CA GLN A 269 4.46 8.63 22.46
C GLN A 269 2.94 8.61 22.65
N TYR A 270 2.30 7.44 22.50
CA TYR A 270 0.84 7.25 22.52
C TYR A 270 0.43 6.10 23.46
N PRO A 271 0.61 6.27 24.79
CA PRO A 271 0.51 5.19 25.77
C PRO A 271 -0.91 4.68 26.08
N GLY A 272 -1.97 5.29 25.53
CA GLY A 272 -3.32 4.70 25.55
C GLY A 272 -3.49 3.58 24.51
N PHE A 273 -2.70 3.60 23.44
CA PHE A 273 -2.80 2.69 22.31
C PHE A 273 -1.78 1.53 22.41
N SER A 274 -2.24 0.40 22.95
CA SER A 274 -1.49 -0.85 22.94
C SER A 274 -1.63 -1.55 21.59
N PHE A 275 -0.50 -1.88 20.95
CA PHE A 275 -0.46 -2.48 19.61
C PHE A 275 -0.76 -3.98 19.67
#